data_AF-F3ZGP3-F1
#
_entry.id   AF-F3ZGP3-F1
#
_cell.length_a   1.000
_cell.length_b   1.000
_cell.length_c   1.000
_cell.angle_alpha   90.00
_cell.angle_beta   90.00
_cell.angle_gamma   90.00
#
_symmetry.space_group_name_H-M   'P 1'
#
loop_
_entity.id
_entity.type
_entity.pdbx_description
1 polymer ?
#
loop_
_entity_poly.entity_id
_entity_poly.type
_entity_poly.pdbx_seq_one_letter_code
_entity_poly.pdbx_strand_id
1 'polypeptide(L)'
;MDENNSNDFWSTAASNTLAALFLAAASAGRPVTDVLAWLASPSDRTPVDLLADAGHHAVAAQLQGTVSGAVETRDGIYETSRQYASCLLEPEIAAWVTRSAKLPEFRPFDFAQSRDTLFLLSKDGGGSAAAIIAAAADSVMRAAVAVAERSGGRLDPPALCVLDEAANVCRISDLPDLYSHLGSRGVLPITILQSYKQGKRVWGDNGMDALWSAATIKLVGSGIDDIDFADQLSRAIGEHEVQTTSVSRSESGTSTSVSLRTERILPPDQIRALPKGKALVLATGTRIALIDLKPWYAEPSAKTLGPASDAATASITDRALAKLTQDDFGACS
;
A
#
# COMPACT_ATOMS: atom_id res chain seq x y z
N MET A 1 -19.00 24.55 -3.05
CA MET A 1 -18.90 23.44 -4.02
C MET A 1 -17.48 22.91 -3.96
N ASP A 2 -17.27 22.05 -2.97
CA ASP A 2 -16.48 20.83 -2.93
C ASP A 2 -15.15 20.81 -3.71
N GLU A 3 -14.08 21.29 -3.08
CA GLU A 3 -12.70 21.03 -3.52
C GLU A 3 -12.45 19.52 -3.73
N ASN A 4 -13.02 18.65 -2.89
CA ASN A 4 -12.93 17.19 -3.06
C ASN A 4 -13.55 16.71 -4.38
N ASN A 5 -14.73 17.20 -4.75
CA ASN A 5 -15.42 16.78 -5.97
C ASN A 5 -14.70 17.30 -7.24
N SER A 6 -14.12 18.49 -7.15
CA SER A 6 -13.24 19.03 -8.20
C SER A 6 -12.00 18.17 -8.37
N ASN A 7 -11.32 17.81 -7.27
CA ASN A 7 -10.13 16.99 -7.30
C ASN A 7 -10.41 15.57 -7.82
N ASP A 8 -11.55 14.98 -7.44
CA ASP A 8 -12.01 13.67 -7.93
C ASP A 8 -12.32 13.69 -9.43
N PHE A 9 -12.90 14.79 -9.94
CA PHE A 9 -13.11 14.98 -11.38
C PHE A 9 -11.78 14.97 -12.16
N TRP A 10 -10.82 15.80 -11.74
CA TRP A 10 -9.52 15.89 -12.43
C TRP A 10 -8.75 14.57 -12.37
N SER A 11 -8.74 13.92 -11.20
CA SER A 11 -8.11 12.61 -10.99
C SER A 11 -8.71 11.53 -11.90
N THR A 12 -10.04 11.45 -11.97
CA THR A 12 -10.76 10.47 -12.80
C THR A 12 -10.51 10.73 -14.29
N ALA A 13 -10.60 11.99 -14.72
CA ALA A 13 -10.38 12.36 -16.12
C ALA A 13 -8.93 12.11 -16.56
N ALA A 14 -7.95 12.40 -15.69
CA ALA A 14 -6.54 12.11 -15.95
C ALA A 14 -6.27 10.60 -16.02
N SER A 15 -6.83 9.82 -15.10
CA SER A 15 -6.71 8.35 -15.09
C SER A 15 -7.29 7.73 -16.37
N ASN A 16 -8.46 8.17 -16.81
CA ASN A 16 -9.07 7.72 -18.07
C ASN A 16 -8.22 8.10 -19.29
N THR A 17 -7.66 9.31 -19.29
CA THR A 17 -6.77 9.77 -20.37
C THR A 17 -5.52 8.92 -20.44
N LEU A 18 -4.83 8.71 -19.31
CA LEU A 18 -3.65 7.85 -19.24
C LEU A 18 -3.94 6.41 -19.66
N ALA A 19 -5.06 5.83 -19.20
CA ALA A 19 -5.47 4.49 -19.60
C ALA A 19 -5.65 4.37 -21.12
N ALA A 20 -6.28 5.37 -21.76
CA ALA A 20 -6.42 5.41 -23.22
C ALA A 20 -5.07 5.54 -23.93
N LEU A 21 -4.17 6.38 -23.43
CA LEU A 21 -2.82 6.54 -24.00
C LEU A 21 -1.97 5.28 -23.84
N PHE A 22 -1.98 4.63 -22.68
CA PHE A 22 -1.28 3.36 -22.48
C PHE A 22 -1.83 2.26 -23.38
N LEU A 23 -3.16 2.19 -23.56
CA LEU A 23 -3.79 1.26 -24.49
C LEU A 23 -3.35 1.53 -25.93
N ALA A 24 -3.31 2.80 -26.36
CA ALA A 24 -2.85 3.18 -27.69
C ALA A 24 -1.40 2.73 -27.94
N ALA A 25 -0.51 2.97 -26.96
CA ALA A 25 0.89 2.53 -27.04
C ALA A 25 1.01 1.01 -27.11
N ALA A 26 0.29 0.29 -26.24
CA ALA A 26 0.31 -1.16 -26.16
C ALA A 26 -0.21 -1.81 -27.46
N SER A 27 -1.33 -1.33 -28.01
CA SER A 27 -1.94 -1.87 -29.23
C SER A 27 -1.07 -1.66 -30.47
N ALA A 28 -0.26 -0.60 -30.48
CA ALA A 28 0.66 -0.29 -31.57
C ALA A 28 2.09 -0.80 -31.34
N GLY A 29 2.36 -1.49 -30.23
CA GLY A 29 3.71 -1.96 -29.86
C GLY A 29 4.73 -0.84 -29.62
N ARG A 30 4.26 0.36 -29.23
CA ARG A 30 5.07 1.55 -28.98
C ARG A 30 5.59 1.53 -27.53
N PRO A 31 6.77 2.12 -27.26
CA PRO A 31 7.29 2.20 -25.89
C PRO A 31 6.44 3.14 -25.03
N VAL A 32 6.41 2.90 -23.72
CA VAL A 32 5.64 3.73 -22.77
C VAL A 32 6.10 5.19 -22.76
N THR A 33 7.35 5.46 -23.16
CA THR A 33 7.89 6.81 -23.32
C THR A 33 7.13 7.67 -24.33
N ASP A 34 6.45 7.06 -25.30
CA ASP A 34 5.62 7.80 -26.26
C ASP A 34 4.40 8.44 -25.60
N VAL A 35 3.93 7.88 -24.49
CA VAL A 35 2.86 8.48 -23.69
C VAL A 35 3.29 9.84 -23.15
N LEU A 36 4.55 10.02 -22.77
CA LEU A 36 5.07 11.33 -22.34
C LEU A 36 5.06 12.34 -23.49
N ALA A 37 5.42 11.91 -24.70
CA ALA A 37 5.40 12.76 -25.89
C ALA A 37 3.96 13.21 -26.21
N TRP A 38 2.98 12.30 -26.14
CA TRP A 38 1.58 12.61 -26.34
C TRP A 38 1.01 13.52 -25.25
N LEU A 39 1.40 13.32 -23.99
CA LEU A 39 1.01 14.22 -22.89
C LEU A 39 1.60 15.62 -23.01
N ALA A 40 2.75 15.76 -23.67
CA ALA A 40 3.37 17.06 -23.97
C ALA A 40 2.71 17.79 -25.15
N SER A 41 1.95 17.08 -25.99
CA SER A 41 1.24 17.64 -27.14
C SER A 41 -0.24 17.22 -27.15
N PRO A 42 -1.11 17.88 -26.37
CA PRO A 42 -2.53 17.51 -26.26
C PRO A 42 -3.31 17.56 -27.58
N SER A 43 -2.78 18.22 -28.61
CA SER A 43 -3.36 18.29 -29.95
C SER A 43 -2.97 17.11 -30.84
N ASP A 44 -2.02 16.27 -30.43
CA ASP A 44 -1.59 15.10 -31.18
C ASP A 44 -2.73 14.07 -31.24
N ARG A 45 -3.19 13.79 -32.46
CA ARG A 45 -4.26 12.83 -32.72
C ARG A 45 -3.77 11.40 -32.90
N THR A 46 -2.45 11.19 -32.99
CA THR A 46 -1.84 9.87 -33.15
C THR A 46 -2.43 8.82 -32.19
N PRO A 47 -2.61 9.07 -30.88
CA PRO A 47 -3.15 8.06 -29.97
C PRO A 47 -4.60 7.67 -30.29
N VAL A 48 -5.41 8.62 -30.76
CA VAL A 48 -6.81 8.37 -31.17
C VAL A 48 -6.83 7.48 -32.40
N ASP A 49 -6.00 7.77 -33.39
CA ASP A 49 -5.92 7.01 -34.63
C ASP A 49 -5.42 5.59 -34.35
N LEU A 50 -4.38 5.42 -33.52
CA LEU A 50 -3.88 4.11 -33.10
C LEU A 50 -4.95 3.26 -32.38
N LEU A 51 -5.77 3.88 -31.52
CA LEU A 51 -6.87 3.19 -30.87
C LEU A 51 -7.96 2.77 -31.87
N ALA A 52 -8.28 3.63 -32.83
CA ALA A 52 -9.27 3.34 -33.87
C ALA A 52 -8.80 2.19 -34.78
N ASP A 53 -7.54 2.21 -35.21
CA ASP A 53 -6.91 1.16 -36.03
C ASP A 53 -6.87 -0.19 -35.31
N ALA A 54 -6.68 -0.18 -34.00
CA ALA A 54 -6.74 -1.37 -33.15
C ALA A 54 -8.17 -1.85 -32.82
N GLY A 55 -9.21 -1.16 -33.31
CA GLY A 55 -10.62 -1.51 -33.08
C GLY A 55 -11.19 -1.04 -31.75
N HIS A 56 -10.45 -0.24 -30.97
CA HIS A 56 -10.92 0.33 -29.69
C HIS A 56 -11.75 1.60 -29.89
N HIS A 57 -12.74 1.56 -30.79
CA HIS A 57 -13.49 2.74 -31.24
C HIS A 57 -14.15 3.55 -30.10
N ALA A 58 -14.68 2.89 -29.08
CA ALA A 58 -15.29 3.58 -27.93
C ALA A 58 -14.28 4.39 -27.12
N VAL A 59 -13.09 3.81 -26.88
CA VAL A 59 -11.99 4.48 -26.15
C VAL A 59 -11.40 5.61 -27.02
N ALA A 60 -11.26 5.38 -28.33
CA ALA A 60 -10.84 6.40 -29.28
C ALA A 60 -11.79 7.61 -29.28
N ALA A 61 -13.11 7.37 -29.33
CA ALA A 61 -14.12 8.44 -29.28
C ALA A 61 -14.09 9.20 -27.94
N GLN A 62 -13.91 8.50 -26.82
CA GLN A 62 -13.75 9.13 -25.51
C GLN A 62 -12.52 10.04 -25.46
N LEU A 63 -11.35 9.52 -25.88
CA LEU A 63 -10.11 10.30 -25.91
C LEU A 63 -10.21 11.48 -26.87
N GLN A 64 -10.82 11.30 -28.04
CA GLN A 64 -11.08 12.38 -29.00
C GLN A 64 -11.96 13.48 -28.39
N GLY A 65 -12.97 13.12 -27.60
CA GLY A 65 -13.79 14.07 -26.84
C GLY A 65 -12.95 14.90 -25.87
N THR A 66 -12.01 14.29 -25.16
CA THR A 66 -11.08 15.00 -24.27
C THR A 66 -10.12 15.91 -25.05
N VAL A 67 -9.54 15.43 -26.15
CA VAL A 67 -8.62 16.19 -27.02
C VAL A 67 -9.30 17.40 -27.66
N SER A 68 -10.55 17.25 -28.09
CA SER A 68 -11.37 18.30 -28.71
C SER A 68 -12.16 19.15 -27.71
N GLY A 69 -12.04 18.87 -26.41
CA GLY A 69 -12.73 19.61 -25.36
C GLY A 69 -12.29 21.06 -25.24
N ALA A 70 -12.95 21.81 -24.36
CA ALA A 70 -12.57 23.19 -24.05
C ALA A 70 -11.10 23.27 -23.61
N VAL A 71 -10.36 24.25 -24.12
CA VAL A 71 -8.90 24.37 -23.94
C VAL A 71 -8.49 24.31 -22.47
N GLU A 72 -9.15 25.09 -21.61
CA GLU A 72 -8.83 25.12 -20.17
C GLU A 72 -9.05 23.77 -19.49
N THR A 73 -10.15 23.08 -19.80
CA THR A 73 -10.46 21.76 -19.24
C THR A 73 -9.50 20.69 -19.76
N ARG A 74 -9.21 20.70 -21.06
CA ARG A 74 -8.23 19.78 -21.66
C ARG A 74 -6.86 19.97 -21.02
N ASP A 75 -6.37 21.21 -20.94
CA ASP A 75 -5.04 21.50 -20.43
C ASP A 75 -4.92 21.12 -18.94
N GLY A 76 -5.98 21.31 -18.15
CA GLY A 76 -6.06 20.83 -16.77
C GLY A 76 -6.00 19.30 -16.64
N ILE A 77 -6.73 18.56 -17.48
CA ILE A 77 -6.68 17.08 -17.50
C ILE A 77 -5.28 16.58 -17.86
N TYR A 78 -4.65 17.18 -18.89
CA TYR A 78 -3.32 16.81 -19.34
C TYR A 78 -2.23 17.16 -18.32
N GLU A 79 -2.38 18.27 -17.59
CA GLU A 79 -1.48 18.63 -16.50
C GLU A 79 -1.51 17.60 -15.37
N THR A 80 -2.70 17.23 -14.89
CA THR A 80 -2.86 16.17 -13.88
C THR A 80 -2.31 14.83 -14.39
N SER A 81 -2.54 14.50 -15.67
CA SER A 81 -2.00 13.29 -16.29
C SER A 81 -0.47 13.26 -16.33
N ARG A 82 0.18 14.40 -16.65
CA ARG A 82 1.64 14.54 -16.60
C ARG A 82 2.19 14.32 -15.19
N GLN A 83 1.50 14.83 -14.17
CA GLN A 83 1.91 14.64 -12.78
C GLN A 83 1.90 13.16 -12.38
N TYR A 84 0.88 12.40 -12.80
CA TYR A 84 0.81 10.95 -12.55
C TYR A 84 1.87 10.15 -13.32
N ALA A 85 2.21 10.58 -14.54
CA ALA A 85 3.24 9.94 -15.36
C ALA A 85 4.68 10.42 -15.06
N SER A 86 4.87 11.34 -14.10
CA SER A 86 6.14 12.03 -13.87
C SER A 86 7.33 11.11 -13.54
N CYS A 87 7.08 9.93 -12.97
CA CYS A 87 8.13 8.94 -12.71
C CYS A 87 8.84 8.45 -14.00
N LEU A 88 8.16 8.53 -15.16
CA LEU A 88 8.75 8.15 -16.45
C LEU A 88 9.69 9.22 -17.02
N LEU A 89 9.76 10.41 -16.42
CA LEU A 89 10.72 11.45 -16.82
C LEU A 89 12.16 11.05 -16.48
N GLU A 90 12.35 10.17 -15.49
CA GLU A 90 13.65 9.63 -15.12
C GLU A 90 14.01 8.45 -16.06
N PRO A 91 15.06 8.56 -16.89
CA PRO A 91 15.38 7.52 -17.89
C PRO A 91 15.65 6.14 -17.27
N GLU A 92 16.27 6.10 -16.09
CA GLU A 92 16.52 4.84 -15.38
C GLU A 92 15.21 4.13 -14.99
N ILE A 93 14.20 4.88 -14.57
CA ILE A 93 12.88 4.36 -14.16
C ILE A 93 12.05 3.99 -15.39
N ALA A 94 12.05 4.84 -16.43
CA ALA A 94 11.38 4.54 -17.69
C ALA A 94 11.92 3.26 -18.34
N ALA A 95 13.22 2.98 -18.19
CA ALA A 95 13.84 1.75 -18.69
C ALA A 95 13.31 0.48 -18.01
N TRP A 96 12.80 0.55 -16.78
CA TRP A 96 12.23 -0.62 -16.08
C TRP A 96 10.94 -1.12 -16.74
N VAL A 97 10.18 -0.21 -17.34
CA VAL A 97 8.87 -0.47 -17.95
C VAL A 97 8.88 -0.34 -19.48
N THR A 98 10.05 -0.07 -20.06
CA THR A 98 10.24 -0.05 -21.52
C THR A 98 10.81 -1.39 -21.97
N ARG A 99 10.18 -2.02 -22.96
CA ARG A 99 10.60 -3.31 -23.49
C ARG A 99 12.05 -3.27 -23.96
N SER A 100 12.87 -4.19 -23.46
CA SER A 100 14.26 -4.37 -23.85
C SER A 100 14.45 -5.67 -24.61
N ALA A 101 15.24 -5.66 -25.68
CA ALA A 101 15.64 -6.88 -26.38
C ALA A 101 16.71 -7.68 -25.60
N LYS A 102 17.34 -7.06 -24.59
CA LYS A 102 18.48 -7.64 -23.84
C LYS A 102 18.08 -8.23 -22.49
N LEU A 103 16.90 -7.90 -21.99
CA LEU A 103 16.44 -8.32 -20.67
C LEU A 103 15.15 -9.12 -20.80
N PRO A 104 14.94 -10.17 -19.99
CA PRO A 104 13.67 -10.88 -19.94
C PRO A 104 12.56 -9.95 -19.45
N GLU A 105 11.38 -10.09 -20.04
CA GLU A 105 10.18 -9.38 -19.58
C GLU A 105 9.57 -10.11 -18.37
N PHE A 106 9.33 -9.39 -17.29
CA PHE A 106 8.63 -9.95 -16.14
C PHE A 106 7.15 -10.15 -16.47
N ARG A 107 6.65 -11.37 -16.25
CA ARG A 107 5.26 -11.75 -16.53
C ARG A 107 4.55 -12.11 -15.22
N PRO A 108 3.63 -11.26 -14.73
CA PRO A 108 2.90 -11.51 -13.48
C PRO A 108 2.17 -12.86 -13.43
N PHE A 109 1.61 -13.32 -14.56
CA PHE A 109 0.93 -14.62 -14.66
C PHE A 109 1.87 -15.82 -14.56
N ASP A 110 3.07 -15.71 -15.11
CA ASP A 110 4.09 -16.77 -15.00
C ASP A 110 4.65 -16.82 -13.58
N PHE A 111 4.90 -15.64 -13.00
CA PHE A 111 5.31 -15.52 -11.60
C PHE A 111 4.28 -16.11 -10.63
N ALA A 112 2.98 -15.83 -10.85
CA ALA A 112 1.90 -16.37 -10.01
C ALA A 112 1.78 -17.91 -10.04
N GLN A 113 2.35 -18.57 -11.05
CA GLN A 113 2.43 -20.04 -11.14
C GLN A 113 3.76 -20.61 -10.63
N SER A 114 4.70 -19.72 -10.27
CA SER A 114 6.04 -20.09 -9.79
C SER A 114 6.09 -20.28 -8.27
N ARG A 115 7.29 -20.58 -7.76
CA ARG A 115 7.61 -20.53 -6.31
C ARG A 115 8.62 -19.42 -6.00
N ASP A 116 8.75 -18.46 -6.91
CA ASP A 116 9.73 -17.39 -6.80
C ASP A 116 9.28 -16.32 -5.81
N THR A 117 10.24 -15.52 -5.33
CA THR A 117 9.99 -14.39 -4.44
C THR A 117 10.30 -13.09 -5.16
N LEU A 118 9.35 -12.17 -5.18
CA LEU A 118 9.51 -10.84 -5.75
C LEU A 118 9.78 -9.82 -4.64
N PHE A 119 10.92 -9.15 -4.70
CA PHE A 119 11.25 -8.01 -3.83
C PHE A 119 11.08 -6.71 -4.61
N LEU A 120 10.18 -5.84 -4.14
CA LEU A 120 9.96 -4.52 -4.71
C LEU A 120 10.58 -3.49 -3.77
N LEU A 121 11.68 -2.87 -4.20
CA LEU A 121 12.46 -1.94 -3.39
C LEU A 121 12.31 -0.52 -3.93
N SER A 122 11.86 0.40 -3.09
CA SER A 122 11.83 1.83 -3.37
C SER A 122 12.64 2.61 -2.35
N LYS A 123 13.18 3.77 -2.74
CA LYS A 123 13.75 4.74 -1.82
C LYS A 123 12.78 5.92 -1.68
N ASP A 124 12.66 6.47 -0.48
CA ASP A 124 11.95 7.73 -0.25
C ASP A 124 12.77 8.91 -0.80
N GLY A 125 12.12 9.79 -1.58
CA GLY A 125 12.73 10.98 -2.20
C GLY A 125 12.32 11.20 -3.66
N GLY A 126 12.51 12.44 -4.16
CA GLY A 126 12.04 12.89 -5.49
C GLY A 126 12.48 12.01 -6.65
N GLY A 127 11.59 11.83 -7.63
CA GLY A 127 11.74 10.85 -8.73
C GLY A 127 11.19 9.45 -8.39
N SER A 128 10.39 9.31 -7.34
CA SER A 128 9.98 8.00 -6.80
C SER A 128 9.33 7.08 -7.84
N ALA A 129 9.94 5.90 -8.04
CA ALA A 129 9.37 4.79 -8.79
C ALA A 129 8.16 4.13 -8.09
N ALA A 130 7.66 4.72 -6.99
CA ALA A 130 6.53 4.22 -6.21
C ALA A 130 5.31 3.89 -7.07
N ALA A 131 4.99 4.70 -8.08
CA ALA A 131 3.86 4.43 -8.98
C ALA A 131 4.04 3.11 -9.75
N ILE A 132 5.26 2.86 -10.27
CA ILE A 132 5.58 1.62 -10.99
C ILE A 132 5.62 0.43 -10.03
N ILE A 133 6.17 0.63 -8.83
CA ILE A 133 6.22 -0.41 -7.80
C ILE A 133 4.83 -0.80 -7.32
N ALA A 134 3.95 0.18 -7.08
CA ALA A 134 2.55 -0.05 -6.75
C ALA A 134 1.82 -0.77 -7.88
N ALA A 135 2.04 -0.34 -9.13
CA ALA A 135 1.46 -1.01 -10.30
C ALA A 135 1.97 -2.46 -10.46
N ALA A 136 3.24 -2.72 -10.19
CA ALA A 136 3.80 -4.08 -10.22
C ALA A 136 3.19 -4.96 -9.11
N ALA A 137 3.06 -4.43 -7.90
CA ALA A 137 2.42 -5.14 -6.78
C ALA A 137 0.95 -5.46 -7.07
N ASP A 138 0.17 -4.48 -7.55
CA ASP A 138 -1.22 -4.68 -7.95
C ASP A 138 -1.34 -5.71 -9.09
N SER A 139 -0.50 -5.60 -10.12
CA SER A 139 -0.49 -6.52 -11.26
C SER A 139 -0.21 -7.97 -10.83
N VAL A 140 0.74 -8.19 -9.92
CA VAL A 140 1.05 -9.51 -9.37
C VAL A 140 -0.12 -10.05 -8.54
N MET A 141 -0.74 -9.23 -7.68
CA MET A 141 -1.90 -9.67 -6.89
C MET A 141 -3.09 -10.03 -7.78
N ARG A 142 -3.40 -9.24 -8.80
CA ARG A 142 -4.48 -9.54 -9.77
C ARG A 142 -4.17 -10.77 -10.60
N ALA A 143 -2.93 -10.95 -11.05
CA ALA A 143 -2.52 -12.16 -11.76
C ALA A 143 -2.66 -13.41 -10.88
N ALA A 144 -2.25 -13.32 -9.60
CA ALA A 144 -2.42 -14.39 -8.64
C ALA A 144 -3.89 -14.76 -8.42
N VAL A 145 -4.79 -13.77 -8.31
CA VAL A 145 -6.24 -13.99 -8.24
C VAL A 145 -6.75 -14.71 -9.48
N ALA A 146 -6.38 -14.25 -10.67
CA ALA A 146 -6.82 -14.87 -11.93
C ALA A 146 -6.28 -16.31 -12.09
N VAL A 147 -5.06 -16.58 -11.65
CA VAL A 147 -4.49 -17.94 -11.63
C VAL A 147 -5.23 -18.83 -10.63
N ALA A 148 -5.54 -18.32 -9.43
CA ALA A 148 -6.30 -19.04 -8.42
C ALA A 148 -7.69 -19.46 -8.95
N GLU A 149 -8.40 -18.55 -9.62
CA GLU A 149 -9.72 -18.82 -10.20
C GLU A 149 -9.67 -19.92 -11.28
N ARG A 150 -8.59 -19.96 -12.07
CA ARG A 150 -8.35 -21.03 -13.07
C ARG A 150 -7.92 -22.36 -12.44
N SER A 151 -7.38 -22.33 -11.22
CA SER A 151 -6.76 -23.48 -10.54
C SER A 151 -7.68 -24.11 -9.48
N GLY A 152 -9.00 -23.96 -9.61
CA GLY A 152 -9.97 -24.52 -8.66
C GLY A 152 -10.37 -23.57 -7.54
N GLY A 153 -10.13 -22.27 -7.70
CA GLY A 153 -10.60 -21.20 -6.82
C GLY A 153 -9.60 -20.75 -5.76
N ARG A 154 -8.41 -21.36 -5.70
CA ARG A 154 -7.37 -21.01 -4.72
C ARG A 154 -5.97 -21.24 -5.29
N LEU A 155 -5.06 -20.31 -4.99
CA LEU A 155 -3.64 -20.42 -5.32
C LEU A 155 -2.95 -21.43 -4.39
N ASP A 156 -2.17 -22.34 -4.98
CA ASP A 156 -1.31 -23.29 -4.27
C ASP A 156 0.07 -23.37 -4.95
N PRO A 157 1.16 -22.92 -4.30
CA PRO A 157 1.20 -22.38 -2.93
C PRO A 157 0.55 -20.99 -2.81
N PRO A 158 0.09 -20.60 -1.60
CA PRO A 158 -0.47 -19.27 -1.39
C PRO A 158 0.60 -18.18 -1.55
N ALA A 159 0.22 -17.04 -2.14
CA ALA A 159 1.07 -15.88 -2.29
C ALA A 159 0.98 -14.99 -1.04
N LEU A 160 2.10 -14.79 -0.35
CA LEU A 160 2.19 -13.84 0.77
C LEU A 160 2.60 -12.47 0.24
N CYS A 161 1.74 -11.46 0.39
CA CYS A 161 1.98 -10.10 -0.07
C CYS A 161 2.28 -9.21 1.14
N VAL A 162 3.55 -9.00 1.46
CA VAL A 162 3.97 -8.12 2.55
C VAL A 162 4.08 -6.69 2.04
N LEU A 163 3.21 -5.80 2.52
CA LEU A 163 3.12 -4.39 2.13
C LEU A 163 3.52 -3.54 3.33
N ASP A 164 4.84 -3.31 3.49
CA ASP A 164 5.43 -2.58 4.61
C ASP A 164 5.14 -1.07 4.58
N GLU A 165 5.14 -0.49 3.37
CA GLU A 165 4.87 0.92 3.10
C GLU A 165 3.62 1.12 2.24
N ALA A 166 2.55 0.37 2.54
CA ALA A 166 1.29 0.41 1.79
C ALA A 166 0.69 1.82 1.68
N ALA A 167 0.86 2.64 2.73
CA ALA A 167 0.33 4.00 2.75
C ALA A 167 1.26 5.04 2.09
N ASN A 168 2.54 4.74 1.92
CA ASN A 168 3.53 5.70 1.42
C ASN A 168 3.97 5.38 -0.02
N VAL A 169 4.29 4.12 -0.30
CA VAL A 169 4.86 3.66 -1.58
C VAL A 169 3.83 2.84 -2.37
N CYS A 170 3.28 1.77 -1.78
CA CYS A 170 2.37 0.85 -2.47
C CYS A 170 0.89 1.25 -2.31
N ARG A 171 0.56 2.49 -2.70
CA ARG A 171 -0.80 3.03 -2.60
C ARG A 171 -1.71 2.40 -3.65
N ILE A 172 -2.34 1.29 -3.28
CA ILE A 172 -3.36 0.62 -4.09
C ILE A 172 -4.71 1.13 -3.62
N SER A 173 -5.35 1.95 -4.45
CA SER A 173 -6.56 2.70 -4.09
C SER A 173 -7.73 1.79 -3.67
N ASP A 174 -7.88 0.65 -4.34
CA ASP A 174 -8.92 -0.35 -4.09
C ASP A 174 -8.44 -1.50 -3.18
N LEU A 175 -7.32 -1.33 -2.46
CA LEU A 175 -6.82 -2.34 -1.52
C LEU A 175 -7.88 -2.81 -0.49
N PRO A 176 -8.70 -1.91 0.11
CA PRO A 176 -9.78 -2.35 1.01
C PRO A 176 -10.76 -3.33 0.35
N ASP A 177 -11.11 -3.11 -0.92
CA ASP A 177 -12.01 -3.97 -1.67
C ASP A 177 -11.34 -5.31 -1.99
N LEU A 178 -10.05 -5.29 -2.35
CA LEU A 178 -9.24 -6.50 -2.57
C LEU A 178 -9.22 -7.39 -1.30
N TYR A 179 -9.00 -6.79 -0.13
CA TYR A 179 -8.92 -7.50 1.14
C TYR A 179 -10.10 -8.43 1.44
N SER A 180 -11.30 -8.06 0.97
CA SER A 180 -12.52 -8.85 1.18
C SER A 180 -12.49 -10.24 0.54
N HIS A 181 -11.67 -10.45 -0.50
CA HIS A 181 -11.77 -11.63 -1.35
C HIS A 181 -10.42 -12.27 -1.74
N LEU A 182 -9.29 -11.62 -1.43
CA LEU A 182 -7.94 -12.18 -1.65
C LEU A 182 -7.71 -13.45 -0.81
N GLY A 183 -8.15 -13.46 0.45
CA GLY A 183 -7.88 -14.56 1.38
C GLY A 183 -8.45 -15.91 0.94
N SER A 184 -9.65 -15.94 0.35
CA SER A 184 -10.25 -17.18 -0.18
C SER A 184 -9.53 -17.71 -1.42
N ARG A 185 -8.83 -16.84 -2.14
CA ARG A 185 -8.06 -17.16 -3.35
C ARG A 185 -6.60 -17.52 -3.08
N GLY A 186 -6.17 -17.58 -1.81
CA GLY A 186 -4.79 -17.91 -1.48
C GLY A 186 -3.81 -16.76 -1.72
N VAL A 187 -4.30 -15.52 -1.83
CA VAL A 187 -3.48 -14.31 -1.81
C VAL A 187 -3.62 -13.68 -0.44
N LEU A 188 -2.51 -13.56 0.29
CA LEU A 188 -2.48 -13.23 1.71
C LEU A 188 -1.80 -11.87 1.92
N PRO A 189 -2.56 -10.76 1.90
CA PRO A 189 -1.98 -9.44 2.13
C PRO A 189 -1.70 -9.19 3.62
N ILE A 190 -0.47 -8.75 3.92
CA ILE A 190 -0.06 -8.19 5.20
C ILE A 190 0.20 -6.71 4.97
N THR A 191 -0.74 -5.86 5.38
CA THR A 191 -0.60 -4.40 5.30
C THR A 191 -0.07 -3.88 6.62
N ILE A 192 1.07 -3.20 6.58
CA ILE A 192 1.69 -2.58 7.74
C ILE A 192 1.45 -1.07 7.65
N LEU A 193 0.93 -0.50 8.73
CA LEU A 193 0.65 0.93 8.84
C LEU A 193 1.32 1.45 10.11
N GLN A 194 1.88 2.66 10.03
CA GLN A 194 2.45 3.32 11.21
C GLN A 194 1.36 3.80 12.17
N SER A 195 0.18 4.16 11.65
CA SER A 195 -0.98 4.54 12.45
C SER A 195 -2.29 4.33 11.70
N TYR A 196 -3.41 4.24 12.45
CA TYR A 196 -4.76 4.17 11.86
C TYR A 196 -5.08 5.42 11.02
N LYS A 197 -4.67 6.60 11.49
CA LYS A 197 -4.83 7.88 10.76
C LYS A 197 -4.10 7.90 9.43
N GLN A 198 -2.94 7.25 9.34
CA GLN A 198 -2.22 7.13 8.06
C GLN A 198 -3.08 6.37 7.03
N GLY A 199 -3.73 5.29 7.44
CA GLY A 199 -4.65 4.56 6.57
C GLY A 199 -5.87 5.39 6.17
N LYS A 200 -6.50 6.11 7.11
CA LYS A 200 -7.60 7.04 6.81
C LYS A 200 -7.21 8.10 5.77
N ARG A 201 -5.98 8.60 5.82
CA ARG A 201 -5.48 9.57 4.85
C ARG A 201 -5.40 9.00 3.42
N VAL A 202 -5.15 7.70 3.29
CA VAL A 202 -4.95 7.04 1.99
C VAL A 202 -6.26 6.51 1.41
N TRP A 203 -7.10 5.88 2.24
CA TRP A 203 -8.34 5.21 1.77
C TRP A 203 -9.63 5.89 2.23
N GLY A 204 -9.53 7.04 2.90
CA GLY A 204 -10.65 7.67 3.58
C GLY A 204 -11.10 6.88 4.82
N ASP A 205 -12.06 7.43 5.58
CA ASP A 205 -12.62 6.77 6.75
C ASP A 205 -13.27 5.43 6.39
N ASN A 206 -14.16 5.42 5.39
CA ASN A 206 -14.89 4.22 4.97
C ASN A 206 -13.95 3.13 4.45
N GLY A 207 -12.96 3.48 3.62
CA GLY A 207 -12.01 2.51 3.08
C GLY A 207 -11.11 1.92 4.17
N MET A 208 -10.66 2.75 5.12
CA MET A 208 -9.88 2.26 6.26
C MET A 208 -10.71 1.34 7.17
N ASP A 209 -11.96 1.69 7.45
CA ASP A 209 -12.86 0.87 8.26
C ASP A 209 -13.19 -0.46 7.55
N ALA A 210 -13.36 -0.45 6.23
CA ALA A 210 -13.53 -1.66 5.41
C ALA A 210 -12.28 -2.56 5.47
N LEU A 211 -11.09 -1.97 5.29
CA LEU A 211 -9.82 -2.68 5.40
C LEU A 211 -9.63 -3.32 6.78
N TRP A 212 -9.89 -2.54 7.84
CA TRP A 212 -9.84 -3.00 9.22
C TRP A 212 -10.83 -4.14 9.45
N SER A 213 -12.08 -4.00 9.01
CA SER A 213 -13.11 -5.03 9.16
C SER A 213 -12.74 -6.34 8.45
N ALA A 214 -12.24 -6.27 7.22
CA ALA A 214 -11.88 -7.42 6.40
C ALA A 214 -10.65 -8.19 6.93
N ALA A 215 -9.73 -7.52 7.63
CA ALA A 215 -8.54 -8.16 8.19
C ALA A 215 -8.92 -9.19 9.28
N THR A 216 -8.64 -10.48 9.06
CA THR A 216 -8.96 -11.55 10.02
C THR A 216 -8.07 -11.56 11.26
N ILE A 217 -6.86 -11.02 11.14
CA ILE A 217 -5.90 -10.83 12.21
C ILE A 217 -5.42 -9.38 12.15
N LYS A 218 -5.50 -8.69 13.27
CA LYS A 218 -4.93 -7.35 13.45
C LYS A 218 -3.92 -7.39 14.59
N LEU A 219 -2.75 -6.85 14.36
CA LEU A 219 -1.69 -6.74 15.35
C LEU A 219 -1.45 -5.25 15.62
N VAL A 220 -1.68 -4.82 16.86
CA VAL A 220 -1.45 -3.43 17.26
C VAL A 220 -0.30 -3.40 18.25
N GLY A 221 0.83 -2.80 17.83
CA GLY A 221 2.02 -2.64 18.67
C GLY A 221 1.90 -1.50 19.69
N SER A 222 2.95 -1.36 20.50
CA SER A 222 3.15 -0.21 21.40
C SER A 222 3.34 1.11 20.66
N GLY A 223 3.16 2.24 21.36
CA GLY A 223 3.43 3.58 20.79
C GLY A 223 2.22 4.22 20.10
N ILE A 224 1.01 3.78 20.44
CA ILE A 224 -0.23 4.39 19.98
C ILE A 224 -0.36 5.76 20.63
N ASP A 225 -0.30 6.83 19.83
CA ASP A 225 -0.55 8.19 20.33
C ASP A 225 -1.98 8.69 20.05
N ASP A 226 -2.72 7.99 19.18
CA ASP A 226 -4.08 8.36 18.80
C ASP A 226 -5.10 7.99 19.90
N ILE A 227 -5.66 9.02 20.54
CA ILE A 227 -6.61 8.90 21.65
C ILE A 227 -7.89 8.17 21.19
N ASP A 228 -8.43 8.53 20.03
CA ASP A 228 -9.69 7.95 19.54
C ASP A 228 -9.52 6.47 19.22
N PHE A 229 -8.39 6.10 18.62
CA PHE A 229 -8.07 4.71 18.32
C PHE A 229 -7.82 3.90 19.61
N ALA A 230 -7.16 4.48 20.61
CA ALA A 230 -6.98 3.84 21.90
C ALA A 230 -8.32 3.61 22.62
N ASP A 231 -9.27 4.55 22.55
CA ASP A 231 -10.61 4.36 23.11
C ASP A 231 -11.39 3.26 22.35
N GLN A 232 -11.30 3.23 21.02
CA GLN A 232 -11.89 2.16 20.21
C GLN A 232 -11.35 0.77 20.60
N LEU A 233 -10.03 0.64 20.80
CA LEU A 233 -9.42 -0.60 21.26
C LEU A 233 -9.87 -0.97 22.68
N SER A 234 -9.90 -0.02 23.61
CA SER A 234 -10.40 -0.22 24.98
C SER A 234 -11.83 -0.75 25.01
N ARG A 235 -12.71 -0.18 24.15
CA ARG A 235 -14.07 -0.66 23.96
C ARG A 235 -14.12 -2.08 23.39
N ALA A 236 -13.29 -2.37 22.39
CA ALA A 236 -13.24 -3.69 21.76
C ALA A 236 -12.72 -4.78 22.70
N ILE A 237 -11.79 -4.45 23.61
CA ILE A 237 -11.27 -5.38 24.64
C ILE A 237 -12.38 -5.71 25.64
N GLY A 238 -13.19 -4.71 25.99
CA GLY A 238 -14.36 -4.87 26.84
C GLY A 238 -14.12 -4.49 28.30
N GLU A 239 -15.06 -4.90 29.13
CA GLU A 239 -15.17 -4.50 30.54
C GLU A 239 -15.25 -5.72 31.45
N HIS A 240 -14.92 -5.54 32.72
CA HIS A 240 -15.10 -6.54 33.77
C HIS A 240 -15.72 -5.91 35.02
N GLU A 241 -16.42 -6.72 35.80
CA GLU A 241 -16.98 -6.29 37.08
C GLU A 241 -15.94 -6.45 38.19
N VAL A 242 -15.74 -5.38 38.95
CA VAL A 242 -14.88 -5.29 40.12
C VAL A 242 -15.76 -5.13 41.36
N GLN A 243 -15.57 -5.99 42.35
CA GLN A 243 -16.19 -5.81 43.67
C GLN A 243 -15.36 -4.85 44.51
N THR A 244 -15.97 -3.73 44.90
CA THR A 244 -15.38 -2.79 45.87
C THR A 244 -15.99 -3.07 47.24
N THR A 245 -15.16 -3.51 48.18
CA THR A 245 -15.58 -3.67 49.58
C THR A 245 -15.18 -2.44 50.38
N SER A 246 -16.17 -1.70 50.86
CA SER A 246 -16.00 -0.57 51.76
C SER A 246 -16.23 -1.01 53.20
N VAL A 247 -15.19 -0.92 54.03
CA VAL A 247 -15.27 -1.21 55.47
C VAL A 247 -15.24 0.12 56.22
N SER A 248 -16.33 0.45 56.91
CA SER A 248 -16.40 1.62 57.79
C SER A 248 -16.35 1.17 59.25
N ARG A 249 -15.57 1.88 60.07
CA ARG A 249 -15.39 1.58 61.49
C ARG A 249 -15.85 2.78 62.31
N SER A 250 -16.83 2.58 63.18
CA SER A 250 -17.32 3.57 64.14
C SER A 250 -17.21 3.02 65.57
N GLU A 251 -17.42 3.89 66.56
CA GLU A 251 -17.48 3.53 67.99
C GLU A 251 -18.53 2.43 68.29
N SER A 252 -19.55 2.30 67.43
CA SER A 252 -20.67 1.36 67.53
C SER A 252 -20.48 0.03 66.78
N GLY A 253 -19.38 -0.16 66.03
CA GLY A 253 -19.12 -1.42 65.30
C GLY A 253 -18.40 -1.24 63.97
N THR A 254 -18.16 -2.36 63.28
CA THR A 254 -17.59 -2.38 61.93
C THR A 254 -18.70 -2.75 60.93
N SER A 255 -18.94 -1.89 59.94
CA SER A 255 -19.90 -2.15 58.85
C SER A 255 -19.13 -2.43 57.57
N THR A 256 -19.56 -3.42 56.81
CA THR A 256 -18.98 -3.79 55.51
C THR A 256 -20.05 -3.68 54.44
N SER A 257 -19.77 -2.90 53.40
CA SER A 257 -20.62 -2.76 52.21
C SER A 257 -19.84 -3.24 50.99
N VAL A 258 -20.47 -4.04 50.14
CA VAL A 258 -19.89 -4.52 48.87
C VAL A 258 -20.68 -3.89 47.73
N SER A 259 -20.00 -3.17 46.84
CA SER A 259 -20.57 -2.63 45.61
C SER A 259 -19.90 -3.25 44.40
N LEU A 260 -20.68 -3.49 43.34
CA LEU A 260 -20.17 -3.91 42.04
C LEU A 260 -19.95 -2.67 41.19
N ARG A 261 -18.77 -2.57 40.56
CA ARG A 261 -18.42 -1.52 39.62
C ARG A 261 -17.89 -2.14 38.34
N THR A 262 -18.40 -1.70 37.20
CA THR A 262 -17.88 -2.10 35.89
C THR A 262 -16.69 -1.22 35.51
N GLU A 263 -15.58 -1.83 35.13
CA GLU A 263 -14.36 -1.13 34.71
C GLU A 263 -13.82 -1.71 33.38
N ARG A 264 -13.14 -0.88 32.58
CA ARG A 264 -12.46 -1.33 31.36
C ARG A 264 -11.38 -2.35 31.72
N ILE A 265 -11.29 -3.46 30.98
CA ILE A 265 -10.21 -4.45 31.17
C ILE A 265 -8.85 -3.80 30.90
N LEU A 266 -8.75 -2.98 29.85
CA LEU A 266 -7.56 -2.22 29.53
C LEU A 266 -7.94 -0.78 29.14
N PRO A 267 -7.85 0.18 30.07
CA PRO A 267 -8.15 1.60 29.81
C PRO A 267 -7.32 2.23 28.68
N PRO A 268 -7.82 3.28 27.99
CA PRO A 268 -7.12 3.88 26.85
C PRO A 268 -5.72 4.42 27.19
N ASP A 269 -5.54 4.97 28.39
CA ASP A 269 -4.23 5.43 28.88
C ASP A 269 -3.23 4.29 29.02
N GLN A 270 -3.68 3.11 29.47
CA GLN A 270 -2.83 1.92 29.55
C GLN A 270 -2.50 1.35 28.17
N ILE A 271 -3.43 1.44 27.20
CA ILE A 271 -3.19 1.06 25.80
C ILE A 271 -2.09 1.94 25.19
N ARG A 272 -2.16 3.26 25.40
CA ARG A 272 -1.13 4.20 24.94
C ARG A 272 0.22 3.96 25.63
N ALA A 273 0.19 3.55 26.89
CA ALA A 273 1.37 3.22 27.68
C ALA A 273 1.88 1.77 27.50
N LEU A 274 1.41 1.02 26.48
CA LEU A 274 1.84 -0.35 26.24
C LEU A 274 3.38 -0.43 26.15
N PRO A 275 4.02 -1.32 26.94
CA PRO A 275 5.47 -1.51 26.88
C PRO A 275 5.94 -1.93 25.49
N LYS A 276 7.14 -1.48 25.10
CA LYS A 276 7.82 -1.99 23.90
C LYS A 276 7.98 -3.51 24.01
N GLY A 277 7.77 -4.20 22.89
CA GLY A 277 7.79 -5.66 22.84
C GLY A 277 6.46 -6.32 23.24
N LYS A 278 5.40 -5.55 23.51
CA LYS A 278 4.04 -6.07 23.63
C LYS A 278 3.16 -5.62 22.46
N ALA A 279 2.15 -6.42 22.17
CA ALA A 279 1.13 -6.08 21.17
C ALA A 279 -0.24 -6.64 21.55
N LEU A 280 -1.29 -5.98 21.07
CA LEU A 280 -2.65 -6.50 21.09
C LEU A 280 -2.90 -7.29 19.80
N VAL A 281 -3.37 -8.54 19.94
CA VAL A 281 -3.83 -9.37 18.82
C VAL A 281 -5.34 -9.44 18.84
N LEU A 282 -5.94 -8.99 17.75
CA LEU A 282 -7.35 -9.15 17.47
C LEU A 282 -7.49 -10.21 16.38
N ALA A 283 -7.85 -11.43 16.76
CA ALA A 283 -8.16 -12.50 15.83
C ALA A 283 -9.66 -12.80 15.85
N THR A 284 -10.27 -12.89 14.67
CA THR A 284 -11.70 -13.14 14.52
C THR A 284 -12.13 -14.38 15.30
N GLY A 285 -13.19 -14.24 16.12
CA GLY A 285 -13.74 -15.34 16.93
C GLY A 285 -13.05 -15.56 18.28
N THR A 286 -12.08 -14.73 18.67
CA THR A 286 -11.37 -14.84 19.95
C THR A 286 -11.39 -13.51 20.73
N ARG A 287 -11.20 -13.59 22.05
CA ARG A 287 -10.96 -12.39 22.87
C ARG A 287 -9.62 -11.78 22.49
N ILE A 288 -9.55 -10.44 22.53
CA ILE A 288 -8.30 -9.72 22.27
C ILE A 288 -7.25 -10.16 23.29
N ALA A 289 -6.08 -10.54 22.80
CA ALA A 289 -4.98 -11.03 23.62
C ALA A 289 -3.84 -10.02 23.64
N LEU A 290 -3.28 -9.77 24.82
CA LEU A 290 -1.99 -9.10 24.97
C LEU A 290 -0.88 -10.15 24.83
N ILE A 291 0.00 -9.98 23.84
CA ILE A 291 1.10 -10.91 23.55
C ILE A 291 2.47 -10.25 23.75
N ASP A 292 3.48 -11.09 23.96
CA ASP A 292 4.88 -10.70 23.88
C ASP A 292 5.40 -10.92 22.45
N LEU A 293 5.98 -9.88 21.88
CA LEU A 293 6.64 -9.90 20.58
C LEU A 293 8.01 -10.56 20.71
N LYS A 294 8.40 -11.28 19.67
CA LYS A 294 9.71 -11.92 19.54
C LYS A 294 10.59 -11.11 18.60
N PRO A 295 11.45 -10.22 19.10
CA PRO A 295 12.33 -9.45 18.25
C PRO A 295 13.34 -10.38 17.56
N TRP A 296 13.46 -10.28 16.23
CA TRP A 296 14.28 -11.20 15.42
C TRP A 296 15.74 -11.28 15.90
N TYR A 297 16.29 -10.19 16.44
CA TYR A 297 17.67 -10.10 16.93
C TYR A 297 17.90 -10.82 18.27
N ALA A 298 16.84 -11.19 18.99
CA ALA A 298 16.93 -12.00 20.20
C ALA A 298 16.66 -13.50 19.93
N GLU A 299 16.20 -13.84 18.72
CA GLU A 299 15.89 -15.21 18.33
C GLU A 299 17.16 -15.97 17.88
N PRO A 300 17.18 -17.32 17.95
CA PRO A 300 18.32 -18.12 17.51
C PRO A 300 18.80 -17.84 16.08
N SER A 301 17.87 -17.44 15.19
CA SER A 301 18.14 -17.04 13.80
C SER A 301 19.00 -15.78 13.69
N ALA A 302 19.10 -14.94 14.72
CA ALA A 302 19.96 -13.77 14.74
C ALA A 302 21.44 -14.14 14.50
N LYS A 303 21.86 -15.34 14.90
CA LYS A 303 23.24 -15.83 14.70
C LYS A 303 23.62 -15.97 13.23
N THR A 304 22.63 -16.23 12.37
CA THR A 304 22.84 -16.34 10.92
C THR A 304 22.45 -15.05 10.19
N LEU A 305 21.35 -14.42 10.61
CA LEU A 305 20.83 -13.21 9.96
C LEU A 305 21.64 -11.95 10.27
N GLY A 306 22.16 -11.82 11.50
CA GLY A 306 22.96 -10.67 11.91
C GLY A 306 24.20 -10.48 11.04
N PRO A 307 25.11 -11.48 10.97
CA PRO A 307 26.30 -11.38 10.12
C PRO A 307 25.99 -11.16 8.63
N ALA A 308 24.91 -11.77 8.12
CA ALA A 308 24.48 -11.57 6.73
C ALA A 308 23.98 -10.13 6.49
N SER A 309 23.22 -9.58 7.44
CA SER A 309 22.75 -8.19 7.41
C SER A 309 23.91 -7.21 7.47
N ASP A 310 24.90 -7.46 8.33
CA ASP A 310 26.09 -6.62 8.48
C ASP A 310 26.92 -6.62 7.18
N ALA A 311 27.13 -7.81 6.60
CA ALA A 311 27.84 -7.95 5.32
C ALA A 311 27.10 -7.24 4.17
N ALA A 312 25.77 -7.38 4.12
CA ALA A 312 24.96 -6.68 3.12
C ALA A 312 25.03 -5.16 3.28
N THR A 313 24.98 -4.67 4.53
CA THR A 313 25.09 -3.24 4.84
C THR A 313 26.45 -2.69 4.43
N ALA A 314 27.54 -3.38 4.79
CA ALA A 314 28.89 -3.00 4.38
C ALA A 314 29.01 -2.93 2.84
N SER A 315 28.48 -3.93 2.13
CA SER A 315 28.48 -3.95 0.67
C SER A 315 27.68 -2.81 0.03
N ILE A 316 26.57 -2.39 0.66
CA ILE A 316 25.80 -1.21 0.23
C ILE A 316 26.62 0.07 0.44
N THR A 317 27.27 0.21 1.60
CA THR A 317 28.14 1.35 1.91
C THR A 317 29.29 1.45 0.92
N ASP A 318 29.97 0.35 0.62
CA ASP A 318 31.07 0.30 -0.34
C ASP A 318 30.62 0.74 -1.74
N ARG A 319 29.46 0.26 -2.22
CA ARG A 319 28.89 0.69 -3.50
C ARG A 319 28.53 2.17 -3.51
N ALA A 320 27.98 2.69 -2.41
CA ALA A 320 27.62 4.10 -2.31
C ALA A 320 28.86 5.01 -2.35
N LEU A 321 29.93 4.62 -1.65
CA LEU A 321 31.23 5.31 -1.68
C LEU A 321 31.86 5.26 -3.08
N ALA A 322 31.81 4.11 -3.75
CA ALA A 322 32.31 3.96 -5.11
C ALA A 322 31.57 4.86 -6.12
N LYS A 323 30.24 5.01 -5.98
CA LYS A 323 29.43 5.89 -6.84
C LYS A 323 29.80 7.37 -6.64
N LEU A 324 29.99 7.80 -5.38
CA LEU A 324 30.47 9.15 -5.07
C LEU A 324 31.83 9.46 -5.72
N THR A 325 32.75 8.49 -5.71
CA THR A 325 34.07 8.68 -6.34
C THR A 325 34.04 8.74 -7.88
N GLN A 326 32.98 8.22 -8.53
CA GLN A 326 32.82 8.31 -9.98
C GLN A 326 32.18 9.62 -10.44
N ASP A 327 31.26 10.18 -9.65
CA ASP A 327 30.51 11.40 -10.02
C ASP A 327 31.28 12.70 -9.69
N ASP A 328 32.23 12.69 -8.74
CA ASP A 328 32.95 13.89 -8.29
C ASP A 328 34.18 14.29 -9.14
N PHE A 329 34.59 13.47 -10.12
CA PHE A 329 35.65 13.81 -11.07
C PHE A 329 35.19 13.62 -12.51
N GLY A 330 34.26 14.46 -12.94
CA GLY A 330 34.17 14.83 -14.35
C GLY A 330 35.56 15.30 -14.81
N ALA A 331 36.27 14.43 -15.52
CA ALA A 331 37.57 14.74 -16.07
C ALA A 331 37.41 15.96 -17.00
N CYS A 332 37.95 17.10 -16.58
CA CYS A 332 38.37 18.14 -17.50
C CYS A 332 39.44 17.52 -18.41
N SER A 333 39.05 17.21 -19.64
CA SER A 333 39.96 17.05 -20.78
C SER A 333 39.30 17.58 -22.04
#